data_AF-N1R8T4-F1
#
_entry.id   AF-N1R8T4-F1
#
_cell.length_a   1.000
_cell.length_b   1.000
_cell.length_c   1.000
_cell.angle_alpha   90.00
_cell.angle_beta   90.00
_cell.angle_gamma   90.00
#
_symmetry.space_group_name_H-M   'P 1'
#
loop_
_entity.id
_entity.type
_entity.pdbx_description
1 polymer ?
#
loop_
_entity_poly.entity_id
_entity_poly.type
_entity_poly.pdbx_seq_one_letter_code
_entity_poly.pdbx_strand_id
1 'polypeptide(L)' 'MANKGPGTNGSQFFITFDKAPHLDGLNTVFGRVIGDEGLATLAKMEAIEVDRKNRPKEPVRIENVTIHANPIAG' A
#
# COMPACT_ATOMS: atom_id res chain seq x y z
N MET A 1 -3.04 6.96 1.52
CA MET A 1 -4.29 6.45 2.12
C MET A 1 -5.38 6.48 1.07
N ALA A 2 -6.13 5.39 0.89
CA ALA A 2 -7.29 5.40 0.00
C ALA A 2 -8.46 6.14 0.66
N ASN A 3 -9.19 6.95 -0.10
CA ASN A 3 -10.30 7.75 0.41
C ASN A 3 -11.34 8.03 -0.70
N LYS A 4 -12.42 8.71 -0.32
CA LYS A 4 -13.52 9.17 -1.19
C LYS A 4 -13.64 10.70 -1.17
N GLY A 5 -12.56 11.40 -0.81
CA GLY A 5 -12.52 12.85 -0.59
C GLY A 5 -11.95 13.26 0.78
N PRO A 6 -11.87 14.57 1.04
CA PRO A 6 -11.31 15.10 2.29
C PRO A 6 -12.01 14.54 3.53
N GLY A 7 -11.23 14.13 4.53
CA GLY A 7 -11.76 13.66 5.81
C GLY A 7 -12.36 12.25 5.81
N THR A 8 -12.25 11.49 4.72
CA THR A 8 -12.81 10.12 4.63
C THR A 8 -11.75 9.01 4.67
N ASN A 9 -10.58 9.28 5.25
CA ASN A 9 -9.55 8.26 5.44
C ASN A 9 -10.05 7.21 6.45
N GLY A 10 -9.89 5.92 6.13
CA GLY A 10 -10.20 4.79 7.01
C GLY A 10 -9.00 3.85 7.12
N SER A 11 -9.25 2.54 7.08
CA SER A 11 -8.19 1.52 7.11
C SER A 11 -7.66 1.13 5.72
N GLN A 12 -8.30 1.59 4.63
CA GLN A 12 -7.86 1.25 3.28
C GLN A 12 -6.63 2.07 2.89
N PHE A 13 -5.58 1.37 2.46
CA PHE A 13 -4.36 1.97 1.95
C PHE A 13 -3.92 1.28 0.66
N PHE A 14 -2.95 1.89 -0.02
CA PHE A 14 -2.32 1.35 -1.22
C PHE A 14 -0.83 1.68 -1.17
N ILE A 15 -0.05 0.92 -1.94
CA ILE A 15 1.37 1.14 -2.18
C ILE A 15 1.50 1.45 -3.66
N THR A 16 2.29 2.46 -4.01
CA THR A 16 2.54 2.82 -5.40
C THR A 16 3.67 1.96 -5.97
N PHE A 17 3.47 1.36 -7.15
CA PHE A 17 4.55 0.70 -7.89
C PHE A 17 5.41 1.69 -8.68
N ASP A 18 4.83 2.81 -9.12
CA ASP A 18 5.53 3.90 -9.80
C ASP A 18 4.94 5.27 -9.39
N LYS A 19 5.52 6.37 -9.87
CA LYS A 19 5.11 7.75 -9.60
C LYS A 19 3.64 7.97 -9.93
N ALA A 20 2.90 8.54 -8.98
CA ALA A 20 1.48 8.85 -9.12
C ALA A 20 1.17 10.33 -8.78
N PRO A 21 1.68 11.30 -9.57
CA PRO A 21 1.58 12.73 -9.25
C PRO A 21 0.14 13.27 -9.21
N HIS A 22 -0.79 12.58 -9.86
CA HIS A 22 -2.22 12.94 -9.82
C HIS A 22 -2.87 12.69 -8.45
N LEU A 23 -2.17 12.05 -7.50
CA LEU A 23 -2.63 11.81 -6.13
C LEU A 23 -2.09 12.85 -5.14
N ASP A 24 -1.20 13.74 -5.59
CA ASP A 24 -0.56 14.74 -4.74
C ASP A 24 -1.60 15.70 -4.14
N GLY A 25 -1.52 15.91 -2.83
CA GLY A 25 -2.50 16.72 -2.07
C GLY A 25 -3.87 16.05 -1.85
N LEU A 26 -4.14 14.89 -2.48
CA LEU A 26 -5.42 14.18 -2.37
C LEU A 26 -5.35 12.98 -1.42
N ASN A 27 -4.24 12.24 -1.43
CA ASN A 27 -4.07 11.03 -0.64
C ASN A 27 -2.92 11.19 0.34
N THR A 28 -3.20 11.05 1.65
CA THR A 28 -2.16 11.16 2.69
C THR A 28 -1.10 10.06 2.55
N VAL A 29 0.16 10.45 2.41
CA VAL A 29 1.33 9.55 2.50
C VAL A 29 1.72 9.43 3.96
N PHE A 30 1.81 8.20 4.49
CA PHE A 30 2.10 7.94 5.91
C PHE A 30 3.32 7.02 6.12
N GLY A 31 3.97 6.58 5.04
CA GLY A 31 5.12 5.69 5.12
C GLY A 31 5.69 5.36 3.74
N ARG A 32 6.80 4.65 3.72
CA ARG A 32 7.44 4.10 2.51
C ARG A 32 7.94 2.69 2.78
N VAL A 33 7.93 1.84 1.76
CA VAL A 33 8.60 0.55 1.81
C VAL A 33 10.11 0.77 1.82
N ILE A 34 10.83 -0.01 2.62
CA ILE A 34 12.28 0.05 2.78
C ILE A 34 12.90 -1.34 2.53
N GLY A 35 14.17 -1.36 2.14
CA GLY A 35 14.94 -2.58 1.93
C GLY A 35 14.66 -3.27 0.59
N ASP A 36 15.69 -3.94 0.08
CA ASP A 36 15.64 -4.60 -1.24
C ASP A 36 14.63 -5.75 -1.28
N GLU A 37 14.47 -6.48 -0.17
CA GLU A 37 13.47 -7.55 -0.06
C GLU A 37 12.03 -7.02 -0.17
N GLY A 38 11.76 -5.85 0.43
CA GLY A 38 10.46 -5.20 0.34
C GLY A 38 10.15 -4.77 -1.10
N LEU A 39 11.13 -4.18 -1.79
CA LEU A 39 11.00 -3.79 -3.20
C LEU A 39 10.85 -5.02 -4.13
N ALA A 40 11.62 -6.09 -3.90
CA ALA A 40 11.48 -7.32 -4.66
C ALA A 40 10.11 -7.98 -4.45
N THR A 41 9.53 -7.90 -3.25
CA THR A 41 8.17 -8.37 -2.97
C THR A 41 7.13 -7.57 -3.73
N LEU A 42 7.26 -6.23 -3.77
CA LEU A 42 6.38 -5.38 -4.58
C LEU A 42 6.46 -5.72 -6.07
N ALA A 43 7.67 -5.94 -6.61
CA ALA A 43 7.85 -6.32 -8.02
C ALA A 43 7.15 -7.67 -8.34
N LYS A 44 7.18 -8.63 -7.42
CA LYS A 44 6.43 -9.89 -7.55
C LYS A 44 4.92 -9.66 -7.52
N MET A 45 4.44 -8.80 -6.62
CA MET A 45 3.01 -8.47 -6.53
C MET A 45 2.49 -7.77 -7.79
N GLU A 46 3.28 -6.87 -8.38
CA GLU A 46 2.95 -6.16 -9.62
C GLU A 46 2.79 -7.11 -10.82
N ALA A 47 3.56 -8.20 -10.86
CA ALA A 47 3.53 -9.19 -11.92
C ALA A 47 2.33 -10.17 -11.86
N ILE A 48 1.52 -10.13 -10.79
CA ILE A 48 0.37 -11.04 -10.63
C ILE A 48 -0.72 -10.67 -11.64
N GLU A 49 -1.18 -11.66 -12.41
CA GLU A 49 -2.29 -11.48 -13.33
C GLU A 49 -3.56 -11.04 -12.60
N VAL A 50 -4.31 -10.10 -13.20
CA VAL A 50 -5.57 -9.61 -12.65
C VAL A 50 -6.77 -10.07 -13.47
N ASP A 51 -7.94 -10.08 -12.83
CA ASP A 51 -9.23 -10.28 -13.48
C ASP A 51 -9.72 -8.98 -14.16
N ARG A 52 -10.92 -9.04 -14.78
CA ARG A 52 -11.54 -7.89 -15.46
C ARG A 52 -11.89 -6.72 -14.54
N LYS A 53 -11.85 -6.91 -13.22
CA LYS A 53 -12.09 -5.88 -12.19
C LYS A 53 -10.79 -5.45 -11.51
N ASN A 54 -9.64 -5.74 -12.10
CA ASN A 54 -8.31 -5.46 -11.56
C ASN A 54 -8.04 -6.14 -10.21
N ARG A 55 -8.68 -7.28 -9.93
CA ARG A 55 -8.39 -8.09 -8.74
C ARG A 55 -7.33 -9.13 -9.07
N PRO A 56 -6.27 -9.28 -8.26
CA PRO A 56 -5.30 -10.35 -8.44
C PRO A 56 -5.97 -11.73 -8.50
N LYS A 57 -5.61 -12.54 -9.51
CA LYS A 57 -6.09 -13.92 -9.63
C LYS A 57 -5.55 -14.79 -8.49
N GLU A 58 -4.33 -14.50 -8.06
CA GLU A 58 -3.72 -15.08 -6.87
C GLU A 58 -3.91 -14.11 -5.69
N PRO A 59 -4.63 -14.50 -4.63
CA PRO A 59 -4.87 -13.61 -3.50
C PRO A 59 -3.58 -13.28 -2.73
N VAL A 60 -3.29 -11.99 -2.57
CA VAL A 60 -2.24 -11.51 -1.65
C VAL A 60 -2.89 -11.17 -0.30
N ARG A 61 -2.36 -11.75 0.78
CA ARG A 61 -2.89 -11.59 2.14
C ARG A 61 -1.81 -11.14 3.12
N ILE A 62 -2.20 -10.30 4.07
CA ILE A 62 -1.37 -9.96 5.23
C ILE A 62 -1.67 -11.03 6.30
N GLU A 63 -0.68 -11.89 6.56
CA GLU A 63 -0.82 -12.95 7.58
C GLU A 63 -0.49 -12.42 8.98
N ASN A 64 0.54 -11.58 9.10
CA ASN A 64 0.99 -11.00 10.36
C ASN A 64 1.56 -9.60 10.15
N VAL A 65 1.55 -8.80 11.22
CA VAL A 65 2.19 -7.48 11.27
C VAL A 65 3.03 -7.39 12.54
N THR A 66 4.30 -7.03 12.39
CA THR A 66 5.21 -6.77 13.51
C THR A 66 5.52 -5.28 13.58
N ILE A 67 5.28 -4.65 14.73
CA ILE A 67 5.60 -3.25 14.98
C ILE A 67 6.96 -3.20 15.69
N HIS A 68 8.00 -2.79 14.97
CA HIS A 68 9.37 -2.72 15.53
C HIS A 68 9.56 -1.56 16.50
N ALA A 69 8.85 -0.44 16.28
CA ALA A 69 8.87 0.72 17.15
C ALA A 69 7.49 1.36 17.15
N ASN A 70 6.96 1.64 18.35
CA ASN A 70 5.74 2.42 18.52
C ASN A 70 6.10 3.79 19.10
N PRO A 71 6.30 4.83 18.27
CA PRO A 71 6.78 6.14 18.73
C PRO A 71 5.74 6.92 19.54
N ILE A 72 4.51 6.41 19.63
CA ILE A 72 3.41 6.99 20.40
C ILE A 72 2.99 6.12 21.59
N ALA A 73 3.69 5.00 21.82
CA ALA A 73 3.58 4.31 23.09
C ALA A 73 4.29 5.18 24.15
N GLY A 74 3.55 5.55 25.19
CA GLY A 74 4.12 6.19 26.39
C GLY A 74 4.99 5.25 27.19
#